data_AF-A0A6M1N4E3-F1
#
_entry.id   AF-A0A6M1N4E3-F1
#
_cell.length_a   1.000
_cell.length_b   1.000
_cell.length_c   1.000
_cell.angle_alpha   90.00
_cell.angle_beta   90.00
_cell.angle_gamma   90.00
#
_symmetry.space_group_name_H-M   'P 1'
#
loop_
_entity.id
_entity.type
_entity.pdbx_description
1 polymer ?
#
loop_
_entity_poly.entity_id
_entity_poly.type
_entity_poly.pdbx_seq_one_letter_code
_entity_poly.pdbx_strand_id
1 'polypeptide(L)'
;MSKILNNRLTLFVLISCVLSLASACKKTENMDSSTVELLSFGPSGVRHGEEIRFIGYNLDRVTEIEFAGITVSSTDFLEHTAKVIVLVVPDGARNGFVTLKTSEGDIVTKTKLNFTVDVEIVSFPATAKPGDNITIEGVYMDWISQITFGGKVSVEQFASQSHTELVVRVPLEAKTGNLILRVGNETVETETPVTMTLPTISGFDPNPAEPLGELTITGTDLDIVKGVIFAGVNDTITDVTVQSAATELLVTVPEGTLGGKVTLLTFSNERVESTGNLSIIGALPVLDFPIYIDAAMASGVATIYKSSAVTYALNDTEHVRQGTSAIKVNYTKQWDYFAPIFPTSAPLDISGYKKLVFSVYGGPGTEGKQLIVPLGGGTNIGPITIQEGEWTDYSLSTADNATATNVLFQTNTDWEGSVWFDYMGFKNE
;
A
#
# COMPACT_ATOMS: atom_id res chain seq x y z
N MET A 1 43.83 -32.40 -62.90
CA MET A 1 42.75 -33.19 -62.28
C MET A 1 41.47 -32.38 -62.45
N SER A 2 40.65 -32.62 -63.50
CA SER A 2 39.59 -33.66 -63.58
C SER A 2 38.49 -33.35 -62.55
N LYS A 3 37.26 -32.95 -62.91
CA LYS A 3 36.35 -33.57 -63.88
C LYS A 3 35.33 -32.56 -64.44
N ILE A 4 35.23 -32.57 -65.76
CA ILE A 4 34.01 -32.37 -66.54
C ILE A 4 33.06 -33.56 -66.25
N LEU A 5 31.75 -33.35 -66.51
CA LEU A 5 30.67 -34.34 -66.67
C LEU A 5 29.82 -34.66 -65.43
N ASN A 6 28.61 -34.06 -65.34
CA ASN A 6 27.38 -34.87 -65.27
C ASN A 6 26.09 -34.08 -65.57
N ASN A 7 25.95 -33.68 -66.84
CA ASN A 7 24.68 -33.26 -67.45
C ASN A 7 23.69 -34.45 -67.68
N ARG A 8 23.84 -35.54 -66.91
CA ARG A 8 22.97 -36.73 -66.94
C ARG A 8 22.23 -36.96 -65.62
N LEU A 9 22.50 -36.17 -64.59
CA LEU A 9 21.79 -36.26 -63.31
C LEU A 9 20.53 -35.36 -63.29
N THR A 10 20.53 -34.25 -64.02
CA THR A 10 19.38 -33.36 -64.19
C THR A 10 18.30 -33.94 -65.10
N LEU A 11 18.63 -34.88 -65.99
CA LEU A 11 17.65 -35.53 -66.89
C LEU A 11 16.99 -36.77 -66.25
N PHE A 12 17.62 -37.39 -65.24
CA PHE A 12 17.04 -38.55 -64.53
C PHE A 12 16.13 -38.15 -63.36
N VAL A 13 16.34 -36.96 -62.77
CA VAL A 13 15.48 -36.44 -61.69
C VAL A 13 14.17 -35.85 -62.25
N LEU A 14 14.18 -35.29 -63.46
CA LEU A 14 12.95 -34.80 -64.10
C LEU A 14 12.06 -35.90 -64.69
N ILE A 15 12.60 -37.09 -65.01
CA ILE A 15 11.80 -38.23 -65.52
C ILE A 15 11.19 -39.08 -64.37
N SER A 16 11.73 -38.99 -63.16
CA SER A 16 11.13 -39.60 -61.95
C SER A 16 9.96 -38.77 -61.38
N CYS A 17 9.97 -37.44 -61.59
CA CYS A 17 8.92 -36.53 -61.13
C CYS A 17 7.66 -36.47 -62.04
N VAL A 18 7.72 -37.02 -63.26
CA VAL A 18 6.56 -37.00 -64.18
C VAL A 18 5.83 -38.36 -64.21
N LEU A 19 6.41 -39.41 -63.63
CA LEU A 19 5.79 -40.74 -63.51
C LEU A 19 5.17 -41.04 -62.13
N SER A 20 5.03 -40.03 -61.27
CA SER A 20 4.33 -40.11 -59.98
C SER A 20 3.00 -39.33 -59.94
N LEU A 21 2.58 -38.75 -61.07
CA LEU A 21 1.31 -38.02 -61.22
C LEU A 21 0.12 -38.87 -61.71
N ALA A 22 0.28 -40.20 -61.83
CA ALA A 22 -0.81 -41.11 -62.24
C ALA A 22 -1.36 -42.02 -61.12
N SER A 23 -0.95 -41.78 -59.87
CA SER A 23 -1.68 -42.27 -58.68
C SER A 23 -2.22 -41.08 -57.88
N ALA A 24 -2.82 -40.13 -58.58
CA ALA A 24 -3.91 -39.37 -57.99
C ALA A 24 -5.01 -40.39 -57.69
N CYS A 25 -5.04 -40.87 -56.44
CA CYS A 25 -6.19 -41.57 -55.89
C CYS A 25 -7.43 -40.73 -56.21
N LYS A 26 -8.16 -41.11 -57.25
CA LYS A 26 -9.61 -41.04 -57.22
C LYS A 26 -10.01 -41.88 -56.02
N LYS A 27 -10.06 -41.25 -54.83
CA LYS A 27 -10.95 -41.70 -53.80
C LYS A 27 -12.32 -41.55 -54.46
N THR A 28 -12.82 -42.65 -54.99
CA THR A 28 -14.19 -42.75 -55.48
C THR A 28 -15.05 -42.13 -54.40
N GLU A 29 -15.66 -40.98 -54.68
CA GLU A 29 -16.68 -40.41 -53.82
C GLU A 29 -17.74 -41.48 -53.70
N ASN A 30 -17.76 -42.15 -52.56
CA ASN A 30 -18.80 -43.11 -52.25
C ASN A 30 -20.02 -42.27 -51.86
N MET A 31 -20.66 -41.68 -52.88
CA MET A 31 -21.89 -40.88 -52.80
C MET A 31 -23.12 -41.74 -52.41
N ASP A 32 -22.88 -42.90 -51.78
CA ASP A 32 -23.88 -43.92 -51.45
C ASP A 32 -23.62 -44.53 -50.06
N SER A 33 -22.88 -43.83 -49.20
CA SER A 33 -22.86 -44.20 -47.78
C SER A 33 -24.20 -43.79 -47.18
N SER A 34 -24.98 -44.74 -46.66
CA SER A 34 -26.22 -44.42 -45.92
C SER A 34 -25.94 -43.75 -44.58
N THR A 35 -24.68 -43.74 -44.12
CA THR A 35 -24.28 -43.20 -42.82
C THR A 35 -24.10 -41.69 -42.86
N VAL A 36 -24.40 -41.02 -41.75
CA VAL A 36 -24.09 -39.60 -41.58
C VAL A 36 -22.57 -39.42 -41.41
N GLU A 37 -21.96 -38.49 -42.17
CA GLU A 37 -20.51 -38.20 -42.09
C GLU A 37 -20.27 -36.68 -42.05
N LEU A 38 -19.50 -36.22 -41.06
CA LEU A 38 -19.01 -34.84 -41.00
C LEU A 38 -17.60 -34.77 -41.59
N LEU A 39 -17.43 -33.94 -42.64
CA LEU A 39 -16.14 -33.75 -43.31
C LEU A 39 -15.41 -32.52 -42.79
N SER A 40 -16.12 -31.41 -42.60
CA SER A 40 -15.55 -30.16 -42.09
C SER A 40 -16.61 -29.30 -41.41
N PHE A 41 -16.15 -28.38 -40.57
CA PHE A 41 -16.97 -27.34 -39.95
C PHE A 41 -16.16 -26.06 -39.76
N GLY A 42 -16.82 -24.92 -39.72
CA GLY A 42 -16.15 -23.64 -39.45
C GLY A 42 -16.98 -22.40 -39.80
N PRO A 43 -16.39 -21.20 -39.68
CA PRO A 43 -14.96 -20.96 -39.40
C PRO A 43 -14.53 -21.29 -37.95
N SER A 44 -13.23 -21.49 -37.73
CA SER A 44 -12.64 -21.52 -36.38
C SER A 44 -12.40 -20.09 -35.90
N GLY A 45 -12.66 -19.79 -34.63
CA GLY A 45 -12.64 -18.40 -34.12
C GLY A 45 -13.92 -17.62 -34.47
N VAL A 46 -15.00 -18.34 -34.80
CA VAL A 46 -16.32 -17.75 -35.01
C VAL A 46 -16.79 -17.03 -33.74
N ARG A 47 -17.58 -15.97 -33.89
CA ARG A 47 -18.17 -15.24 -32.77
C ARG A 47 -19.58 -15.74 -32.50
N HIS A 48 -20.06 -15.54 -31.28
CA HIS A 48 -21.48 -15.70 -30.97
C HIS A 48 -22.32 -14.78 -31.85
N GLY A 49 -23.47 -15.26 -32.31
CA GLY A 49 -24.33 -14.55 -33.27
C GLY A 49 -23.88 -14.66 -34.74
N GLU A 50 -22.70 -15.19 -35.04
CA GLU A 50 -22.27 -15.46 -36.42
C GLU A 50 -22.73 -16.85 -36.91
N GLU A 51 -22.77 -17.03 -38.22
CA GLU A 51 -23.07 -18.31 -38.84
C GLU A 51 -21.88 -19.27 -38.76
N ILE A 52 -22.16 -20.51 -38.36
CA ILE A 52 -21.23 -21.64 -38.48
C ILE A 52 -21.80 -22.68 -39.44
N ARG A 53 -20.95 -23.22 -40.31
CA ARG A 53 -21.32 -24.18 -41.34
C ARG A 53 -20.68 -25.54 -41.08
N PHE A 54 -21.45 -26.61 -41.22
CA PHE A 54 -21.02 -28.00 -41.17
C PHE A 54 -21.23 -28.64 -42.55
N ILE A 55 -20.20 -29.28 -43.11
CA ILE A 55 -20.21 -29.85 -44.46
C ILE A 55 -19.94 -31.34 -44.36
N GLY A 56 -20.75 -32.14 -45.06
CA GLY A 56 -20.74 -33.59 -44.92
C GLY A 56 -21.67 -34.33 -45.88
N TYR A 57 -22.09 -35.52 -45.45
CA TYR A 57 -23.05 -36.38 -46.14
C TYR A 57 -24.18 -36.82 -45.20
N ASN A 58 -25.40 -36.91 -45.74
CA ASN A 58 -26.65 -37.22 -45.03
C ASN A 58 -26.90 -36.36 -43.78
N LEU A 59 -26.46 -35.10 -43.81
CA LEU A 59 -26.58 -34.17 -42.68
C LEU A 59 -28.03 -33.75 -42.38
N ASP A 60 -28.96 -33.93 -43.32
CA ASP A 60 -30.40 -33.76 -43.13
C ASP A 60 -30.97 -34.68 -42.02
N ARG A 61 -30.20 -35.69 -41.61
CA ARG A 61 -30.56 -36.65 -40.56
C ARG A 61 -30.04 -36.24 -39.16
N VAL A 62 -29.32 -35.14 -39.05
CA VAL A 62 -28.89 -34.56 -37.77
C VAL A 62 -30.08 -33.87 -37.12
N THR A 63 -30.42 -34.25 -35.89
CA THR A 63 -31.58 -33.69 -35.18
C THR A 63 -31.21 -32.53 -34.28
N GLU A 64 -29.98 -32.52 -33.76
CA GLU A 64 -29.47 -31.52 -32.81
C GLU A 64 -27.95 -31.37 -32.99
N ILE A 65 -27.44 -30.19 -32.67
CA ILE A 65 -26.01 -29.92 -32.54
C ILE A 65 -25.72 -29.44 -31.11
N GLU A 66 -24.90 -30.21 -30.41
CA GLU A 66 -24.46 -29.94 -29.05
C GLU A 66 -23.10 -29.22 -29.08
N PHE A 67 -23.10 -27.94 -28.71
CA PHE A 67 -21.90 -27.21 -28.33
C PHE A 67 -21.59 -27.47 -26.87
N ALA A 68 -20.35 -27.22 -26.44
CA ALA A 68 -20.07 -27.22 -25.01
C ALA A 68 -20.92 -26.12 -24.33
N GLY A 69 -21.81 -26.50 -23.42
CA GLY A 69 -22.66 -25.57 -22.65
C GLY A 69 -24.06 -25.33 -23.21
N ILE A 70 -24.36 -25.66 -24.48
CA ILE A 70 -25.68 -25.44 -25.08
C ILE A 70 -25.95 -26.36 -26.27
N THR A 71 -27.21 -26.77 -26.44
CA THR A 71 -27.68 -27.58 -27.58
C THR A 71 -28.61 -26.77 -28.46
N VAL A 72 -28.43 -26.87 -29.77
CA VAL A 72 -29.27 -26.23 -30.81
C VAL A 72 -30.08 -27.31 -31.51
N SER A 73 -31.41 -27.13 -31.57
CA SER A 73 -32.29 -28.05 -32.27
C SER A 73 -32.24 -27.81 -33.79
N SER A 74 -32.48 -28.86 -34.58
CA SER A 74 -32.59 -28.74 -36.04
C SER A 74 -33.66 -27.75 -36.52
N THR A 75 -34.66 -27.45 -35.69
CA THR A 75 -35.65 -26.39 -35.99
C THR A 75 -35.05 -25.00 -36.03
N ASP A 76 -33.90 -24.79 -35.40
CA ASP A 76 -33.21 -23.50 -35.30
C ASP A 76 -32.04 -23.40 -36.31
N PHE A 77 -31.89 -24.39 -37.19
CA PHE A 77 -30.90 -24.34 -38.26
C PHE A 77 -31.38 -23.39 -39.37
N LEU A 78 -30.46 -22.55 -39.87
CA LEU A 78 -30.70 -21.66 -41.00
C LEU A 78 -30.73 -22.41 -42.34
N GLU A 79 -29.92 -23.46 -42.46
CA GLU A 79 -29.86 -24.35 -43.61
C GLU A 79 -29.71 -25.79 -43.09
N HIS A 80 -30.51 -26.72 -43.60
CA HIS A 80 -30.44 -28.14 -43.21
C HIS A 80 -30.69 -29.02 -44.42
N THR A 81 -29.60 -29.50 -45.03
CA THR A 81 -29.63 -30.36 -46.23
C THR A 81 -28.73 -31.57 -46.03
N ALA A 82 -28.80 -32.55 -46.93
CA ALA A 82 -27.93 -33.72 -46.89
C ALA A 82 -26.43 -33.40 -46.94
N LYS A 83 -26.03 -32.23 -47.44
CA LYS A 83 -24.62 -31.84 -47.57
C LYS A 83 -24.17 -30.77 -46.61
N VAL A 84 -25.10 -29.97 -46.08
CA VAL A 84 -24.76 -28.77 -45.33
C VAL A 84 -25.76 -28.50 -44.22
N ILE A 85 -25.25 -28.16 -43.03
CA ILE A 85 -25.99 -27.48 -41.97
C ILE A 85 -25.39 -26.10 -41.77
N VAL A 86 -26.24 -25.07 -41.62
CA VAL A 86 -25.85 -23.73 -41.18
C VAL A 86 -26.72 -23.37 -39.98
N LEU A 87 -26.11 -22.80 -38.95
CA LEU A 87 -26.83 -22.25 -37.80
C LEU A 87 -26.09 -21.03 -37.26
N VAL A 88 -26.80 -20.23 -36.45
CA VAL A 88 -26.20 -19.13 -35.69
C VAL A 88 -25.57 -19.69 -34.42
N VAL A 89 -24.31 -19.34 -34.14
CA VAL A 89 -23.64 -19.72 -32.90
C VAL A 89 -24.40 -19.12 -31.71
N PRO A 90 -24.95 -19.95 -30.81
CA PRO A 90 -25.74 -19.46 -29.68
C PRO A 90 -24.85 -18.90 -28.56
N ASP A 91 -25.28 -17.84 -27.88
CA ASP A 91 -24.52 -17.12 -26.82
C ASP A 91 -23.96 -18.01 -25.69
N GLY A 92 -24.60 -19.16 -25.43
CA GLY A 92 -24.16 -20.15 -24.44
C GLY A 92 -23.02 -21.08 -24.89
N ALA A 93 -22.60 -21.05 -26.15
CA ALA A 93 -21.60 -21.98 -26.68
C ALA A 93 -20.20 -21.67 -26.14
N ARG A 94 -19.51 -22.67 -25.59
CA ARG A 94 -18.16 -22.57 -25.02
C ARG A 94 -17.14 -23.35 -25.84
N ASN A 95 -15.86 -23.02 -25.69
CA ASN A 95 -14.76 -23.71 -26.37
C ASN A 95 -14.81 -25.23 -26.10
N GLY A 96 -14.82 -26.05 -27.15
CA GLY A 96 -15.00 -27.48 -26.98
C GLY A 96 -15.20 -28.26 -28.27
N PHE A 97 -15.35 -29.58 -28.15
CA PHE A 97 -15.82 -30.39 -29.25
C PHE A 97 -17.31 -30.14 -29.48
N VAL A 98 -17.73 -30.24 -30.74
CA VAL A 98 -19.14 -30.13 -31.13
C VAL A 98 -19.64 -31.53 -31.46
N THR A 99 -20.84 -31.87 -31.03
CA THR A 99 -21.43 -33.19 -31.27
C THR A 99 -22.70 -33.05 -32.10
N LEU A 100 -22.74 -33.71 -33.25
CA LEU A 100 -23.93 -33.83 -34.09
C LEU A 100 -24.71 -35.06 -33.61
N LYS A 101 -25.95 -34.87 -33.18
CA LYS A 101 -26.85 -35.96 -32.75
C LYS A 101 -27.57 -36.54 -33.96
N THR A 102 -27.51 -37.85 -34.12
CA THR A 102 -28.22 -38.58 -35.18
C THR A 102 -28.89 -39.82 -34.61
N SER A 103 -29.92 -40.34 -35.28
CA SER A 103 -30.56 -41.60 -34.87
C SER A 103 -29.64 -42.82 -34.94
N GLU A 104 -28.54 -42.74 -35.68
CA GLU A 104 -27.57 -43.84 -35.87
C GLU A 104 -26.39 -43.76 -34.89
N GLY A 105 -26.27 -42.66 -34.15
CA GLY A 105 -25.19 -42.40 -33.20
C GLY A 105 -24.66 -40.97 -33.27
N ASP A 106 -23.89 -40.59 -32.25
CA ASP A 106 -23.30 -39.26 -32.12
C ASP A 106 -22.03 -39.12 -32.95
N ILE A 107 -21.89 -37.99 -33.63
CA ILE A 107 -20.67 -37.63 -34.37
C ILE A 107 -19.99 -36.46 -33.65
N VAL A 108 -18.86 -36.74 -33.01
CA VAL A 108 -18.05 -35.73 -32.33
C VAL A 108 -17.01 -35.16 -33.31
N THR A 109 -16.83 -33.83 -33.33
CA THR A 109 -15.79 -33.20 -34.14
C THR A 109 -14.40 -33.69 -33.78
N LYS A 110 -13.48 -33.75 -34.76
CA LYS A 110 -12.08 -34.14 -34.53
C LYS A 110 -11.24 -33.01 -33.92
N THR A 111 -11.66 -31.77 -34.11
CA THR A 111 -11.02 -30.57 -33.58
C THR A 111 -11.99 -29.82 -32.68
N LYS A 112 -11.44 -29.10 -31.69
CA LYS A 112 -12.23 -28.20 -30.84
C LYS A 112 -12.61 -26.96 -31.65
N LEU A 113 -13.86 -26.52 -31.50
CA LEU A 113 -14.28 -25.19 -31.88
C LEU A 113 -13.80 -24.21 -30.80
N ASN A 114 -13.13 -23.15 -31.23
CA ASN A 114 -12.78 -22.02 -30.39
C ASN A 114 -13.57 -20.80 -30.85
N PHE A 115 -13.95 -19.96 -29.89
CA PHE A 115 -14.65 -18.70 -30.12
C PHE A 115 -13.71 -17.53 -29.91
N THR A 116 -13.90 -16.48 -30.71
CA THR A 116 -13.39 -15.14 -30.38
C THR A 116 -14.51 -14.42 -29.65
N VAL A 117 -14.24 -13.98 -28.42
CA VAL A 117 -15.24 -13.35 -27.55
C VAL A 117 -14.80 -11.92 -27.29
N ASP A 118 -15.57 -10.97 -27.81
CA ASP A 118 -15.36 -9.55 -27.56
C ASP A 118 -16.08 -9.20 -26.25
N VAL A 119 -15.35 -9.20 -25.14
CA VAL A 119 -15.90 -8.77 -23.85
C VAL A 119 -16.07 -7.25 -23.86
N GLU A 120 -17.26 -6.80 -23.45
CA GLU A 120 -17.58 -5.39 -23.26
C GLU A 120 -17.78 -5.11 -21.78
N ILE A 121 -17.10 -4.08 -21.26
CA ILE A 121 -17.33 -3.56 -19.91
C ILE A 121 -18.29 -2.37 -20.04
N VAL A 122 -19.48 -2.50 -19.47
CA VAL A 122 -20.53 -1.47 -19.50
C VAL A 122 -20.43 -0.55 -18.29
N SER A 123 -20.24 -1.11 -17.09
CA SER A 123 -20.14 -0.31 -15.86
C SER A 123 -19.26 -0.98 -14.81
N PHE A 124 -18.62 -0.15 -13.98
CA PHE A 124 -17.81 -0.57 -12.83
C PHE A 124 -17.72 0.62 -11.86
N PRO A 125 -17.46 0.40 -10.56
CA PRO A 125 -17.41 1.49 -9.60
C PRO A 125 -16.17 2.36 -9.78
N ALA A 126 -16.33 3.68 -9.67
CA ALA A 126 -15.20 4.62 -9.72
C ALA A 126 -14.29 4.54 -8.49
N THR A 127 -14.86 4.12 -7.35
CA THR A 127 -14.15 3.95 -6.08
C THR A 127 -14.43 2.58 -5.49
N ALA A 128 -13.44 1.95 -4.89
CA ALA A 128 -13.60 0.67 -4.22
C ALA A 128 -12.82 0.62 -2.91
N LYS A 129 -13.38 -0.05 -1.91
CA LYS A 129 -12.67 -0.33 -0.66
C LYS A 129 -11.99 -1.70 -0.76
N PRO A 130 -10.68 -1.81 -0.48
CA PRO A 130 -10.03 -3.11 -0.35
C PRO A 130 -10.75 -4.00 0.67
N GLY A 131 -11.04 -5.24 0.29
CA GLY A 131 -11.82 -6.18 1.11
C GLY A 131 -13.33 -6.19 0.81
N ASP A 132 -13.90 -5.17 0.16
CA ASP A 132 -15.30 -5.22 -0.24
C ASP A 132 -15.49 -5.91 -1.59
N ASN A 133 -16.73 -6.31 -1.86
CA ASN A 133 -17.10 -6.77 -3.20
C ASN A 133 -17.41 -5.58 -4.10
N ILE A 134 -16.94 -5.63 -5.33
CA ILE A 134 -17.34 -4.74 -6.42
C ILE A 134 -18.09 -5.54 -7.49
N THR A 135 -18.96 -4.84 -8.21
CA THR A 135 -19.71 -5.39 -9.34
C THR A 135 -19.23 -4.74 -10.62
N ILE A 136 -18.97 -5.57 -11.64
CA ILE A 136 -18.64 -5.16 -13.00
C ILE A 136 -19.75 -5.68 -13.90
N GLU A 137 -20.41 -4.77 -14.61
CA GLU A 137 -21.47 -5.09 -15.56
C GLU A 137 -20.92 -5.03 -16.98
N GLY A 138 -21.41 -5.91 -17.85
CA GLY A 138 -20.92 -6.01 -19.21
C GLY A 138 -21.59 -7.08 -20.04
N VAL A 139 -20.89 -7.56 -21.06
CA VAL A 139 -21.29 -8.70 -21.90
C VAL A 139 -20.18 -9.73 -21.90
N TYR A 140 -20.54 -11.02 -21.86
CA TYR A 140 -19.62 -12.15 -21.69
C TYR A 140 -18.79 -12.09 -20.40
N MET A 141 -19.38 -11.55 -19.33
CA MET A 141 -18.75 -11.51 -18.00
C MET A 141 -18.42 -12.91 -17.46
N ASP A 142 -19.13 -13.95 -17.93
CA ASP A 142 -18.93 -15.37 -17.63
C ASP A 142 -17.77 -16.04 -18.39
N TRP A 143 -17.04 -15.27 -19.18
CA TRP A 143 -15.80 -15.67 -19.84
C TRP A 143 -14.55 -15.12 -19.17
N ILE A 144 -14.70 -14.21 -18.19
CA ILE A 144 -13.58 -13.71 -17.41
C ILE A 144 -13.01 -14.85 -16.55
N SER A 145 -11.69 -15.02 -16.64
CA SER A 145 -10.94 -16.03 -15.88
C SER A 145 -10.07 -15.44 -14.78
N GLN A 146 -9.73 -14.15 -14.89
CA GLN A 146 -8.89 -13.45 -13.93
C GLN A 146 -9.18 -11.96 -14.01
N ILE A 147 -9.12 -11.27 -12.86
CA ILE A 147 -9.06 -9.81 -12.79
C ILE A 147 -7.73 -9.44 -12.16
N THR A 148 -6.99 -8.51 -12.76
CA THR A 148 -5.81 -7.91 -12.16
C THR A 148 -6.12 -6.47 -11.76
N PHE A 149 -5.98 -6.18 -10.47
CA PHE A 149 -6.10 -4.85 -9.89
C PHE A 149 -4.78 -4.08 -9.99
N GLY A 150 -4.84 -2.76 -9.78
CA GLY A 150 -3.67 -1.92 -9.62
C GLY A 150 -2.68 -2.49 -8.58
N GLY A 151 -1.38 -2.34 -8.82
CA GLY A 151 -0.35 -3.00 -8.03
C GLY A 151 -0.03 -4.44 -8.47
N LYS A 152 -0.64 -4.93 -9.56
CA LYS A 152 -0.45 -6.28 -10.13
C LYS A 152 -0.95 -7.40 -9.22
N VAL A 153 -2.07 -7.14 -8.54
CA VAL A 153 -2.71 -8.13 -7.67
C VAL A 153 -3.84 -8.80 -8.44
N SER A 154 -3.71 -10.10 -8.70
CA SER A 154 -4.65 -10.85 -9.52
C SER A 154 -5.55 -11.75 -8.68
N VAL A 155 -6.81 -11.89 -9.11
CA VAL A 155 -7.81 -12.80 -8.52
C VAL A 155 -8.46 -13.63 -9.62
N GLU A 156 -8.66 -14.91 -9.32
CA GLU A 156 -9.28 -15.91 -10.21
C GLU A 156 -10.55 -16.50 -9.60
N GLN A 157 -10.89 -16.09 -8.37
CA GLN A 157 -12.10 -16.49 -7.67
C GLN A 157 -13.05 -15.31 -7.58
N PHE A 158 -14.28 -15.52 -8.05
CA PHE A 158 -15.33 -14.52 -8.09
C PHE A 158 -16.46 -14.91 -7.14
N ALA A 159 -17.09 -13.91 -6.53
CA ALA A 159 -18.22 -14.12 -5.62
C ALA A 159 -19.47 -14.59 -6.39
N SER A 160 -19.70 -14.02 -7.56
CA SER A 160 -20.67 -14.49 -8.53
C SER A 160 -20.24 -14.07 -9.93
N GLN A 161 -20.72 -14.81 -10.92
CA GLN A 161 -20.41 -14.56 -12.32
C GLN A 161 -21.60 -15.03 -13.16
N SER A 162 -22.09 -14.15 -14.01
CA SER A 162 -23.15 -14.40 -14.98
C SER A 162 -22.73 -13.83 -16.34
N HIS A 163 -23.57 -14.00 -17.35
CA HIS A 163 -23.27 -13.47 -18.67
C HIS A 163 -23.08 -11.94 -18.69
N THR A 164 -23.79 -11.22 -17.82
CA THR A 164 -23.81 -9.75 -17.83
C THR A 164 -23.24 -9.10 -16.58
N GLU A 165 -22.87 -9.89 -15.57
CA GLU A 165 -22.42 -9.38 -14.27
C GLU A 165 -21.30 -10.24 -13.70
N LEU A 166 -20.28 -9.59 -13.14
CA LEU A 166 -19.17 -10.20 -12.43
C LEU A 166 -18.99 -9.51 -11.07
N VAL A 167 -19.14 -10.27 -9.99
CA VAL A 167 -18.90 -9.76 -8.62
C VAL A 167 -17.60 -10.35 -8.11
N VAL A 168 -16.69 -9.48 -7.68
CA VAL A 168 -15.35 -9.86 -7.22
C VAL A 168 -15.00 -9.14 -5.92
N ARG A 169 -14.31 -9.83 -5.02
CA ARG A 169 -13.75 -9.23 -3.81
C ARG A 169 -12.45 -8.51 -4.12
N VAL A 170 -12.34 -7.25 -3.75
CA VAL A 170 -11.11 -6.46 -3.93
C VAL A 170 -10.02 -6.97 -2.97
N PRO A 171 -8.83 -7.33 -3.46
CA PRO A 171 -7.70 -7.71 -2.59
C PRO A 171 -7.27 -6.58 -1.66
N LEU A 172 -6.78 -6.91 -0.46
CA LEU A 172 -6.33 -5.91 0.52
C LEU A 172 -5.08 -5.15 0.03
N GLU A 173 -4.26 -5.78 -0.80
CA GLU A 173 -3.03 -5.23 -1.36
C GLU A 173 -3.26 -4.42 -2.64
N ALA A 174 -4.51 -4.35 -3.13
CA ALA A 174 -4.85 -3.64 -4.35
C ALA A 174 -4.55 -2.14 -4.23
N LYS A 175 -4.03 -1.55 -5.31
CA LYS A 175 -3.78 -0.11 -5.44
C LYS A 175 -4.73 0.50 -6.45
N THR A 176 -4.86 1.83 -6.41
CA THR A 176 -5.55 2.59 -7.46
C THR A 176 -4.95 2.27 -8.83
N GLY A 177 -5.81 1.98 -9.79
CA GLY A 177 -5.43 1.63 -11.15
C GLY A 177 -6.58 1.02 -11.94
N ASN A 178 -6.38 0.83 -13.24
CA ASN A 178 -7.35 0.18 -14.11
C ASN A 178 -7.48 -1.30 -13.74
N LEU A 179 -8.65 -1.87 -14.01
CA LEU A 179 -8.87 -3.32 -13.89
C LEU A 179 -8.52 -3.96 -15.23
N ILE A 180 -7.75 -5.04 -15.19
CA ILE A 180 -7.41 -5.85 -16.37
C ILE A 180 -8.10 -7.20 -16.24
N LEU A 181 -9.10 -7.44 -17.10
CA LEU A 181 -9.92 -8.64 -17.14
C LEU A 181 -9.36 -9.59 -18.20
N ARG A 182 -9.09 -10.84 -17.82
CA ARG A 182 -8.52 -11.85 -18.72
C ARG A 182 -9.59 -12.77 -19.31
N VAL A 183 -9.60 -12.87 -20.63
CA VAL A 183 -10.52 -13.71 -21.42
C VAL A 183 -9.69 -14.63 -22.31
N GLY A 184 -9.55 -15.90 -21.92
CA GLY A 184 -8.67 -16.83 -22.62
C GLY A 184 -7.21 -16.34 -22.68
N ASN A 185 -6.73 -15.98 -23.87
CA ASN A 185 -5.38 -15.46 -24.09
C ASN A 185 -5.33 -13.93 -24.25
N GLU A 186 -6.48 -13.26 -24.17
CA GLU A 186 -6.61 -11.83 -24.36
C GLU A 186 -6.97 -11.14 -23.03
N THR A 187 -6.87 -9.81 -23.03
CA THR A 187 -7.20 -8.97 -21.88
C THR A 187 -8.00 -7.76 -22.32
N VAL A 188 -8.98 -7.39 -21.51
CA VAL A 188 -9.76 -6.15 -21.64
C VAL A 188 -9.46 -5.29 -20.42
N GLU A 189 -9.26 -3.99 -20.62
CA GLU A 189 -8.94 -3.04 -19.56
C GLU A 189 -10.06 -2.01 -19.40
N THR A 190 -10.34 -1.59 -18.17
CA THR A 190 -11.30 -0.50 -17.92
C THR A 190 -10.80 0.82 -18.50
N GLU A 191 -11.71 1.70 -18.94
CA GLU A 191 -11.33 2.99 -19.54
C GLU A 191 -10.70 3.96 -18.52
N THR A 192 -11.16 3.89 -17.27
CA THR A 192 -10.65 4.72 -16.16
C THR A 192 -10.17 3.84 -15.01
N PRO A 193 -9.24 4.35 -14.16
CA PRO A 193 -8.82 3.63 -12.97
C PRO A 193 -9.93 3.56 -11.92
N VAL A 194 -9.92 2.48 -11.14
CA VAL A 194 -10.68 2.39 -9.89
C VAL A 194 -9.84 2.98 -8.78
N THR A 195 -10.38 3.96 -8.07
CA THR A 195 -9.69 4.60 -6.94
C THR A 195 -9.91 3.78 -5.67
N MET A 196 -8.81 3.35 -5.02
CA MET A 196 -8.91 2.64 -3.75
C MET A 196 -9.13 3.63 -2.61
N THR A 197 -10.09 3.34 -1.73
CA THR A 197 -10.30 4.14 -0.52
C THR A 197 -9.11 3.96 0.43
N LEU A 198 -8.79 5.02 1.17
CA LEU A 198 -7.76 5.03 2.19
C LEU A 198 -8.43 5.20 3.56
N PRO A 199 -7.82 4.65 4.64
CA PRO A 199 -8.35 4.87 5.98
C PRO A 199 -8.25 6.35 6.35
N THR A 200 -9.04 6.77 7.33
CA THR A 200 -8.91 8.10 7.93
C THR A 200 -8.65 7.98 9.43
N ILE A 201 -8.08 9.05 10.02
CA ILE A 201 -7.86 9.15 11.46
C ILE A 201 -8.63 10.36 11.96
N SER A 202 -9.58 10.15 12.87
CA SER A 202 -10.38 11.21 13.49
C SER A 202 -9.90 11.59 14.89
N GLY A 203 -9.21 10.69 15.60
CA GLY A 203 -8.77 10.98 16.97
C GLY A 203 -7.99 9.85 17.65
N PHE A 204 -7.54 10.17 18.85
CA PHE A 204 -6.72 9.34 19.72
C PHE A 204 -7.33 9.35 21.12
N ASP A 205 -7.52 8.18 21.72
CA ASP A 205 -7.99 8.05 23.10
C ASP A 205 -7.24 6.93 23.83
N PRO A 206 -6.52 7.22 24.93
CA PRO A 206 -6.32 8.54 25.53
C PRO A 206 -5.41 9.46 24.70
N ASN A 207 -5.56 10.77 24.88
CA ASN A 207 -4.61 11.80 24.41
C ASN A 207 -4.50 12.92 25.46
N PRO A 208 -3.41 13.00 26.23
CA PRO A 208 -2.13 12.31 26.06
C PRO A 208 -2.16 10.81 26.40
N ALA A 209 -1.39 10.01 25.67
CA ALA A 209 -1.28 8.57 25.86
C ALA A 209 -0.07 8.18 26.73
N GLU A 210 -0.19 7.09 27.47
CA GLU A 210 0.90 6.55 28.29
C GLU A 210 1.86 5.71 27.43
N PRO A 211 3.19 5.86 27.57
CA PRO A 211 4.14 4.91 27.00
C PRO A 211 3.85 3.48 27.47
N LEU A 212 3.93 2.50 26.56
CA LEU A 212 3.55 1.10 26.79
C LEU A 212 2.06 0.89 27.15
N GLY A 213 1.26 1.95 27.15
CA GLY A 213 -0.18 1.92 27.35
C GLY A 213 -0.94 1.59 26.07
N GLU A 214 -2.21 1.23 26.25
CA GLU A 214 -3.13 1.00 25.15
C GLU A 214 -3.65 2.33 24.58
N LEU A 215 -3.72 2.43 23.26
CA LEU A 215 -4.24 3.57 22.52
C LEU A 215 -5.32 3.10 21.55
N THR A 216 -6.47 3.74 21.61
CA THR A 216 -7.52 3.63 20.60
C THR A 216 -7.37 4.75 19.57
N ILE A 217 -7.16 4.37 18.32
CA ILE A 217 -7.20 5.25 17.16
C ILE A 217 -8.60 5.15 16.55
N THR A 218 -9.31 6.27 16.45
CA THR A 218 -10.64 6.33 15.82
C THR A 218 -10.52 6.82 14.38
N GLY A 219 -11.42 6.35 13.51
CA GLY A 219 -11.36 6.70 12.10
C GLY A 219 -12.40 5.98 11.23
N THR A 220 -12.09 5.86 9.94
CA THR A 220 -12.86 5.08 8.97
C THR A 220 -11.96 4.10 8.24
N ASP A 221 -12.54 2.99 7.78
CA ASP A 221 -11.88 1.94 7.00
C ASP A 221 -10.60 1.40 7.65
N LEU A 222 -10.57 1.30 8.98
CA LEU A 222 -9.37 0.87 9.71
C LEU A 222 -9.06 -0.63 9.52
N ASP A 223 -9.98 -1.40 8.96
CA ASP A 223 -9.80 -2.81 8.59
C ASP A 223 -8.79 -3.04 7.47
N ILE A 224 -8.44 -2.00 6.70
CA ILE A 224 -7.42 -2.08 5.64
C ILE A 224 -6.02 -1.66 6.13
N VAL A 225 -5.87 -1.41 7.44
CA VAL A 225 -4.60 -1.05 8.09
C VAL A 225 -3.80 -2.30 8.43
N LYS A 226 -2.53 -2.31 8.03
CA LYS A 226 -1.54 -3.34 8.33
C LYS A 226 -0.69 -3.02 9.55
N GLY A 227 -0.54 -1.73 9.89
CA GLY A 227 0.20 -1.31 11.07
C GLY A 227 0.21 0.20 11.29
N VAL A 228 0.82 0.63 12.39
CA VAL A 228 0.89 2.01 12.85
C VAL A 228 2.36 2.43 13.02
N ILE A 229 2.70 3.65 12.61
CA ILE A 229 4.02 4.26 12.77
C ILE A 229 3.88 5.45 13.69
N PHE A 230 4.65 5.44 14.78
CA PHE A 230 4.70 6.49 15.79
C PHE A 230 5.94 7.36 15.62
N ALA A 231 5.84 8.65 15.96
CA ALA A 231 7.00 9.53 15.97
C ALA A 231 8.04 9.04 17.01
N GLY A 232 9.32 9.09 16.66
CA GLY A 232 10.42 8.62 17.53
C GLY A 232 10.68 7.10 17.50
N VAL A 233 9.79 6.32 16.88
CA VAL A 233 9.93 4.86 16.75
C VAL A 233 10.23 4.50 15.30
N ASN A 234 11.33 3.78 15.05
CA ASN A 234 11.74 3.41 13.69
C ASN A 234 10.91 2.26 13.10
N ASP A 235 10.44 1.35 13.96
CA ASP A 235 9.71 0.16 13.54
C ASP A 235 8.22 0.46 13.35
N THR A 236 7.60 -0.23 12.38
CA THR A 236 6.15 -0.22 12.22
C THR A 236 5.52 -1.23 13.18
N ILE A 237 4.54 -0.79 13.95
CA ILE A 237 3.79 -1.63 14.88
C ILE A 237 2.70 -2.36 14.11
N THR A 238 2.87 -3.67 13.94
CA THR A 238 1.93 -4.52 13.19
C THR A 238 0.96 -5.29 14.09
N ASP A 239 1.21 -5.31 15.41
CA ASP A 239 0.28 -5.88 16.38
C ASP A 239 -0.82 -4.86 16.69
N VAL A 240 -1.86 -4.89 15.86
CA VAL A 240 -3.00 -3.97 15.91
C VAL A 240 -4.29 -4.77 15.85
N THR A 241 -5.31 -4.32 16.58
CA THR A 241 -6.63 -4.95 16.59
C THR A 241 -7.68 -3.97 16.09
N VAL A 242 -8.37 -4.32 15.01
CA VAL A 242 -9.48 -3.51 14.48
C VAL A 242 -10.78 -4.00 15.10
N GLN A 243 -11.60 -3.07 15.58
CA GLN A 243 -12.88 -3.35 16.23
C GLN A 243 -13.98 -2.39 15.75
N SER A 244 -15.17 -2.50 16.36
CA SER A 244 -16.30 -1.58 16.13
C SER A 244 -16.65 -1.38 14.65
N ALA A 245 -16.61 -2.46 13.85
CA ALA A 245 -16.86 -2.42 12.41
C ALA A 245 -15.93 -1.46 11.64
N ALA A 246 -14.63 -1.49 11.95
CA ALA A 246 -13.56 -0.75 11.28
C ALA A 246 -13.48 0.75 11.57
N THR A 247 -14.08 1.20 12.67
CA THR A 247 -13.98 2.61 13.12
C THR A 247 -13.01 2.82 14.28
N GLU A 248 -12.53 1.73 14.89
CA GLU A 248 -11.57 1.77 16.00
C GLU A 248 -10.43 0.78 15.74
N LEU A 249 -9.21 1.24 16.00
CA LEU A 249 -7.99 0.43 15.93
C LEU A 249 -7.24 0.56 17.26
N LEU A 250 -7.09 -0.57 17.93
CA LEU A 250 -6.38 -0.71 19.19
C LEU A 250 -4.92 -1.03 18.92
N VAL A 251 -4.03 -0.30 19.58
CA VAL A 251 -2.58 -0.48 19.45
C VAL A 251 -1.88 -0.11 20.76
N THR A 252 -0.82 -0.80 21.11
CA THR A 252 0.04 -0.42 22.24
C THR A 252 1.03 0.66 21.79
N VAL A 253 1.11 1.76 22.55
CA VAL A 253 2.09 2.83 22.31
C VAL A 253 3.48 2.31 22.65
N PRO A 254 4.43 2.26 21.70
CA PRO A 254 5.78 1.77 21.99
C PRO A 254 6.56 2.68 22.94
N GLU A 255 7.53 2.12 23.65
CA GLU A 255 8.52 2.91 24.39
C GLU A 255 9.33 3.81 23.44
N GLY A 256 9.69 5.00 23.91
CA GLY A 256 10.41 5.99 23.09
C GLY A 256 9.54 6.77 22.11
N THR A 257 8.21 6.53 22.09
CA THR A 257 7.29 7.33 21.29
C THR A 257 7.35 8.80 21.71
N LEU A 258 7.58 9.67 20.74
CA LEU A 258 7.53 11.12 20.90
C LEU A 258 6.14 11.64 20.55
N GLY A 259 5.77 12.78 21.13
CA GLY A 259 4.56 13.48 20.73
C GLY A 259 4.64 13.95 19.28
N GLY A 260 3.56 13.78 18.51
CA GLY A 260 3.53 14.18 17.10
C GLY A 260 2.49 13.42 16.28
N LYS A 261 2.76 13.35 14.98
CA LYS A 261 1.90 12.68 14.01
C LYS A 261 2.02 11.17 14.11
N VAL A 262 0.87 10.51 14.03
CA VAL A 262 0.76 9.06 13.84
C VAL A 262 0.44 8.79 12.37
N THR A 263 1.08 7.78 11.79
CA THR A 263 0.84 7.34 10.40
C THR A 263 0.30 5.92 10.38
N LEU A 264 -0.80 5.68 9.67
CA LEU A 264 -1.29 4.34 9.36
C LEU A 264 -0.60 3.81 8.10
N LEU A 265 -0.17 2.55 8.13
CA LEU A 265 0.32 1.81 6.97
C LEU A 265 -0.74 0.80 6.54
N THR A 266 -1.22 0.90 5.31
CA THR A 266 -2.23 -0.02 4.76
C THR A 266 -1.60 -1.30 4.17
N PHE A 267 -2.41 -2.33 3.89
CA PHE A 267 -1.95 -3.55 3.20
C PHE A 267 -1.41 -3.29 1.78
N SER A 268 -1.89 -2.23 1.12
CA SER A 268 -1.38 -1.75 -0.17
C SER A 268 -0.06 -0.96 -0.04
N ASN A 269 0.48 -0.82 1.17
CA ASN A 269 1.66 -0.05 1.55
C ASN A 269 1.53 1.48 1.34
N GLU A 270 0.31 2.00 1.25
CA GLU A 270 0.05 3.44 1.31
C GLU A 270 0.12 3.93 2.77
N ARG A 271 0.63 5.15 2.96
CA ARG A 271 0.77 5.82 4.26
C ARG A 271 -0.25 6.93 4.42
N VAL A 272 -0.99 6.91 5.52
CA VAL A 272 -1.95 7.96 5.88
C VAL A 272 -1.54 8.61 7.19
N GLU A 273 -1.19 9.89 7.14
CA GLU A 273 -0.80 10.67 8.32
C GLU A 273 -2.04 11.32 8.97
N SER A 274 -2.03 11.37 10.31
CA SER A 274 -3.07 12.03 11.10
C SER A 274 -3.09 13.55 10.94
N THR A 275 -4.27 14.16 11.03
CA THR A 275 -4.41 15.63 11.05
C THR A 275 -4.20 16.23 12.45
N GLY A 276 -4.50 15.48 13.52
CA GLY A 276 -4.17 15.80 14.91
C GLY A 276 -2.77 15.30 15.31
N ASN A 277 -2.31 15.69 16.50
CA ASN A 277 -1.11 15.13 17.13
C ASN A 277 -1.52 14.21 18.28
N LEU A 278 -0.82 13.09 18.40
CA LEU A 278 -0.79 12.29 19.62
C LEU A 278 0.19 12.93 20.59
N SER A 279 -0.27 13.29 21.78
CA SER A 279 0.59 13.69 22.90
C SER A 279 0.92 12.45 23.71
N ILE A 280 2.10 12.39 24.31
CA ILE A 280 2.53 11.29 25.17
C ILE A 280 2.77 11.83 26.58
N ILE A 281 2.27 11.13 27.60
CA ILE A 281 2.47 11.50 29.01
C ILE A 281 3.96 11.43 29.31
N GLY A 282 4.51 12.53 29.82
CA GLY A 282 5.94 12.64 30.12
C GLY A 282 6.83 12.78 28.88
N ALA A 283 6.27 12.92 27.67
CA ALA A 283 7.08 13.24 26.49
C ALA A 283 7.40 14.72 26.42
N LEU A 284 8.64 14.96 26.02
CA LEU A 284 9.19 16.29 25.81
C LEU A 284 8.59 16.94 24.54
N PRO A 285 8.21 18.23 24.60
CA PRO A 285 7.62 18.90 23.45
C PRO A 285 8.68 19.24 22.40
N VAL A 286 8.38 19.07 21.10
CA VAL A 286 9.29 19.50 20.03
C VAL A 286 9.69 20.98 20.22
N LEU A 287 11.01 21.23 20.21
CA LEU A 287 11.59 22.57 20.37
C LEU A 287 11.70 23.26 19.01
N ASP A 288 11.23 24.50 18.91
CA ASP A 288 11.37 25.32 17.70
C ASP A 288 12.81 25.84 17.53
N PHE A 289 13.48 26.10 18.65
CA PHE A 289 14.91 26.40 18.70
C PHE A 289 15.57 25.58 19.80
N PRO A 290 16.19 24.43 19.49
CA PRO A 290 16.97 23.71 20.47
C PRO A 290 18.14 24.57 20.92
N ILE A 291 18.50 24.51 22.20
CA ILE A 291 19.73 25.07 22.78
C ILE A 291 20.69 23.92 23.08
N TYR A 292 20.18 22.84 23.69
CA TYR A 292 20.94 21.63 23.98
C TYR A 292 20.04 20.39 23.86
N ILE A 293 20.48 19.40 23.08
CA ILE A 293 19.93 18.04 23.00
C ILE A 293 21.10 17.07 22.87
N ASP A 294 21.21 16.08 23.77
CA ASP A 294 22.11 14.93 23.63
C ASP A 294 23.59 15.28 23.33
N ALA A 295 24.25 15.99 24.24
CA ALA A 295 25.59 16.60 24.08
C ALA A 295 25.72 17.66 22.97
N ALA A 296 24.76 17.81 22.07
CA ALA A 296 24.80 18.76 20.98
C ALA A 296 24.23 20.11 21.43
N MET A 297 25.12 21.10 21.54
CA MET A 297 24.73 22.50 21.62
C MET A 297 24.28 22.99 20.24
N ALA A 298 23.25 23.82 20.22
CA ALA A 298 22.72 24.36 18.99
C ALA A 298 23.71 25.27 18.26
N SER A 299 23.58 25.35 16.94
CA SER A 299 24.31 26.32 16.13
C SER A 299 23.97 27.74 16.60
N GLY A 300 24.98 28.49 17.03
CA GLY A 300 24.77 29.79 17.67
C GLY A 300 24.74 29.75 19.20
N VAL A 301 25.10 28.63 19.83
CA VAL A 301 25.56 28.49 21.23
C VAL A 301 27.08 28.18 21.19
N ALA A 302 27.94 28.96 21.87
CA ALA A 302 29.41 28.81 21.74
C ALA A 302 30.07 28.20 22.95
N THR A 303 29.66 28.63 24.15
CA THR A 303 30.35 28.28 25.39
C THR A 303 29.39 28.31 26.56
N ILE A 304 29.86 27.73 27.66
CA ILE A 304 29.22 27.85 28.97
C ILE A 304 29.88 29.01 29.73
N TYR A 305 29.06 29.94 30.20
CA TYR A 305 29.42 30.91 31.23
C TYR A 305 29.06 30.35 32.61
N LYS A 306 29.92 30.56 33.61
CA LYS A 306 29.67 30.06 34.96
C LYS A 306 30.47 30.80 36.03
N SER A 307 30.07 30.64 37.28
CA SER A 307 30.90 30.98 38.44
C SER A 307 32.23 30.21 38.44
N SER A 308 33.26 30.78 39.06
CA SER A 308 34.60 30.19 39.09
C SER A 308 34.64 28.83 39.78
N ALA A 309 33.86 28.66 40.85
CA ALA A 309 33.84 27.44 41.67
C ALA A 309 32.97 26.31 41.08
N VAL A 310 31.99 26.64 40.24
CA VAL A 310 31.11 25.68 39.57
C VAL A 310 31.92 24.80 38.61
N THR A 311 31.65 23.50 38.60
CA THR A 311 32.18 22.59 37.56
C THR A 311 31.04 22.02 36.74
N TYR A 312 31.32 21.61 35.50
CA TYR A 312 30.30 21.00 34.64
C TYR A 312 30.90 19.96 33.70
N ALA A 313 30.06 19.05 33.23
CA ALA A 313 30.33 18.11 32.15
C ALA A 313 29.17 18.18 31.16
N LEU A 314 29.45 18.45 29.88
CA LEU A 314 28.40 18.58 28.84
C LEU A 314 27.85 17.24 28.35
N ASN A 315 28.56 16.15 28.62
CA ASN A 315 28.31 14.83 28.06
C ASN A 315 28.27 13.79 29.19
N ASP A 316 27.62 14.13 30.30
CA ASP A 316 27.50 13.22 31.44
C ASP A 316 26.46 12.15 31.15
N THR A 317 26.75 10.90 31.50
CA THR A 317 25.89 9.74 31.19
C THR A 317 25.25 9.14 32.45
N GLU A 318 25.39 9.77 33.61
CA GLU A 318 24.87 9.25 34.89
C GLU A 318 23.34 9.35 34.94
N HIS A 319 22.83 10.51 34.53
CA HIS A 319 21.39 10.77 34.40
C HIS A 319 21.14 11.43 33.05
N VAL A 320 20.35 10.76 32.20
CA VAL A 320 20.01 11.21 30.85
C VAL A 320 18.50 11.25 30.74
N ARG A 321 17.95 12.34 30.22
CA ARG A 321 16.51 12.46 30.00
C ARG A 321 16.14 12.13 28.57
N GLN A 322 16.94 12.59 27.61
CA GLN A 322 16.76 12.29 26.19
C GLN A 322 18.11 12.07 25.51
N GLY A 323 18.19 11.01 24.70
CA GLY A 323 19.41 10.67 23.97
C GLY A 323 20.39 9.88 24.83
N THR A 324 21.67 10.24 24.77
CA THR A 324 22.81 9.51 25.34
C THR A 324 23.54 10.26 26.45
N SER A 325 23.31 11.56 26.63
CA SER A 325 23.96 12.35 27.67
C SER A 325 23.20 13.62 28.07
N ALA A 326 23.52 14.16 29.25
CA ALA A 326 23.01 15.42 29.78
C ALA A 326 24.16 16.33 30.26
N ILE A 327 23.83 17.60 30.57
CA ILE A 327 24.77 18.53 31.19
C ILE A 327 24.73 18.36 32.71
N LYS A 328 25.79 17.83 33.32
CA LYS A 328 25.97 17.84 34.77
C LYS A 328 26.61 19.13 35.22
N VAL A 329 26.04 19.79 36.23
CA VAL A 329 26.57 21.02 36.85
C VAL A 329 26.69 20.79 38.35
N ASN A 330 27.85 21.10 38.93
CA ASN A 330 28.07 21.02 40.37
C ASN A 330 28.10 22.44 40.95
N TYR A 331 27.03 22.80 41.67
CA TYR A 331 26.93 24.05 42.42
C TYR A 331 27.65 23.91 43.77
N THR A 332 28.21 25.01 44.24
CA THR A 332 28.93 25.11 45.52
C THR A 332 28.11 25.95 46.50
N LYS A 333 28.39 25.84 47.82
CA LYS A 333 27.76 26.64 48.89
C LYS A 333 28.09 28.15 48.80
N GLN A 334 27.81 28.75 47.66
CA GLN A 334 28.03 30.13 47.28
C GLN A 334 26.91 30.56 46.33
N TRP A 335 26.86 31.86 46.02
CA TRP A 335 26.06 32.39 44.94
C TRP A 335 26.67 31.96 43.60
N ASP A 336 26.09 30.94 42.97
CA ASP A 336 26.64 30.27 41.81
C ASP A 336 25.70 30.32 40.62
N TYR A 337 26.28 30.32 39.42
CA TYR A 337 25.50 30.27 38.18
C TYR A 337 26.17 29.45 37.08
N PHE A 338 25.33 29.02 36.14
CA PHE A 338 25.67 28.33 34.91
C PHE A 338 24.77 28.86 33.77
N ALA A 339 25.35 29.13 32.60
CA ALA A 339 24.63 29.67 31.45
C ALA A 339 25.22 29.24 30.11
N PRO A 340 24.45 28.58 29.24
CA PRO A 340 24.77 28.51 27.81
C PRO A 340 24.72 29.93 27.19
N ILE A 341 25.80 30.35 26.51
CA ILE A 341 25.92 31.66 25.87
C ILE A 341 25.61 31.55 24.37
N PHE A 342 24.86 32.52 23.85
CA PHE A 342 24.63 32.68 22.41
C PHE A 342 25.73 33.58 21.75
N PRO A 343 26.73 33.04 21.03
CA PRO A 343 27.87 33.71 20.35
C PRO A 343 27.52 34.57 19.15
N THR A 344 26.34 35.15 19.11
CA THR A 344 26.00 36.08 18.06
C THR A 344 26.65 37.44 18.38
N SER A 345 27.12 38.16 17.35
CA SER A 345 27.64 39.53 17.51
C SER A 345 26.58 40.52 18.02
N ALA A 346 25.32 40.08 18.11
CA ALA A 346 24.16 40.73 18.70
C ALA A 346 23.32 39.70 19.47
N PRO A 347 22.49 40.07 20.46
CA PRO A 347 21.57 39.15 21.14
C PRO A 347 20.71 38.30 20.17
N LEU A 348 20.41 37.05 20.53
CA LEU A 348 19.50 36.17 19.78
C LEU A 348 18.09 36.75 19.79
N ASP A 349 17.45 36.89 18.63
CA ASP A 349 16.03 37.25 18.54
C ASP A 349 15.17 36.07 19.01
N ILE A 350 14.40 36.31 20.07
CA ILE A 350 13.48 35.32 20.65
C ILE A 350 12.04 35.84 20.72
N SER A 351 11.73 36.93 20.02
CA SER A 351 10.41 37.57 20.03
C SER A 351 9.28 36.64 19.54
N GLY A 352 9.62 35.65 18.70
CA GLY A 352 8.70 34.60 18.23
C GLY A 352 8.42 33.50 19.25
N TYR A 353 9.29 33.30 20.24
CA TYR A 353 9.17 32.21 21.20
C TYR A 353 8.46 32.64 22.48
N LYS A 354 7.45 31.89 22.90
CA LYS A 354 6.67 32.15 24.12
C LYS A 354 7.14 31.39 25.33
N LYS A 355 7.87 30.28 25.13
CA LYS A 355 8.33 29.42 26.22
C LYS A 355 9.80 29.05 26.11
N LEU A 356 10.46 29.00 27.25
CA LEU A 356 11.73 28.30 27.45
C LEU A 356 11.40 26.95 28.09
N VAL A 357 11.82 25.86 27.43
CA VAL A 357 11.60 24.48 27.86
C VAL A 357 12.94 23.85 28.22
N PHE A 358 13.02 23.13 29.33
CA PHE A 358 14.18 22.34 29.75
C PHE A 358 13.80 21.32 30.82
N SER A 359 14.62 20.27 30.96
CA SER A 359 14.48 19.26 32.00
C SER A 359 15.58 19.42 33.06
N VAL A 360 15.26 19.18 34.32
CA VAL A 360 16.22 19.24 35.45
C VAL A 360 16.13 17.98 36.30
N TYR A 361 17.27 17.42 36.70
CA TYR A 361 17.35 16.35 37.69
C TYR A 361 18.22 16.77 38.87
N GLY A 362 17.73 16.60 40.09
CA GLY A 362 18.45 16.92 41.33
C GLY A 362 19.24 15.73 41.88
N GLY A 363 20.53 15.94 42.14
CA GLY A 363 21.36 15.00 42.89
C GLY A 363 21.16 15.10 44.41
N PRO A 364 21.84 14.25 45.20
CA PRO A 364 21.69 14.23 46.65
C PRO A 364 21.89 15.60 47.32
N GLY A 365 20.95 16.01 48.19
CA GLY A 365 20.97 17.27 48.93
C GLY A 365 20.35 18.47 48.20
N THR A 366 19.74 18.25 47.04
CA THR A 366 19.13 19.31 46.20
C THR A 366 17.62 19.44 46.34
N GLU A 367 16.96 18.56 47.11
CA GLU A 367 15.51 18.60 47.31
C GLU A 367 15.03 19.97 47.79
N GLY A 368 14.07 20.55 47.07
CA GLY A 368 13.46 21.84 47.40
C GLY A 368 14.37 23.06 47.21
N LYS A 369 15.62 22.87 46.74
CA LYS A 369 16.51 23.99 46.36
C LYS A 369 15.96 24.69 45.13
N GLN A 370 16.23 25.98 45.00
CA GLN A 370 15.72 26.74 43.86
C GLN A 370 16.85 27.30 43.01
N LEU A 371 16.56 27.34 41.71
CA LEU A 371 17.32 28.11 40.74
C LEU A 371 16.42 29.23 40.23
N ILE A 372 16.92 30.46 40.22
CA ILE A 372 16.32 31.51 39.43
C ILE A 372 16.78 31.38 37.99
N VAL A 373 15.92 31.76 37.05
CA VAL A 373 16.19 31.61 35.61
C VAL A 373 16.13 32.97 34.92
N PRO A 374 17.22 33.76 34.94
CA PRO A 374 17.29 34.98 34.15
C PRO A 374 17.46 34.73 32.65
N LEU A 375 16.76 35.52 31.84
CA LEU A 375 16.87 35.55 30.39
C LEU A 375 17.39 36.93 29.92
N GLY A 376 18.31 36.93 28.96
CA GLY A 376 18.63 38.14 28.15
C GLY A 376 19.20 39.36 28.88
N GLY A 377 19.81 39.19 30.06
CA GLY A 377 20.43 40.29 30.82
C GLY A 377 19.69 40.73 32.08
N GLY A 378 18.67 40.00 32.54
CA GLY A 378 18.21 40.11 33.93
C GLY A 378 16.73 39.82 34.20
N THR A 379 15.90 39.63 33.18
CA THR A 379 14.48 39.29 33.40
C THR A 379 14.41 37.87 33.96
N ASN A 380 14.10 37.75 35.26
CA ASN A 380 13.90 36.45 35.88
C ASN A 380 12.56 35.86 35.43
N ILE A 381 12.62 34.72 34.74
CA ILE A 381 11.45 33.95 34.31
C ILE A 381 11.21 32.71 35.21
N GLY A 382 12.08 32.51 36.20
CA GLY A 382 11.93 31.57 37.32
C GLY A 382 11.49 32.27 38.62
N PRO A 383 11.50 31.58 39.78
CA PRO A 383 12.33 30.41 40.10
C PRO A 383 11.73 29.08 39.67
N ILE A 384 12.60 28.07 39.62
CA ILE A 384 12.26 26.65 39.56
C ILE A 384 12.67 25.97 40.87
N THR A 385 12.05 24.84 41.20
CA THR A 385 12.34 24.06 42.41
C THR A 385 12.89 22.69 42.03
N ILE A 386 14.11 22.38 42.46
CA ILE A 386 14.75 21.11 42.14
C ILE A 386 14.09 19.99 42.95
N GLN A 387 13.76 18.89 42.26
CA GLN A 387 13.34 17.63 42.87
C GLN A 387 14.52 16.66 42.84
N GLU A 388 14.85 16.09 43.99
CA GLU A 388 15.94 15.14 44.15
C GLU A 388 15.51 13.75 43.68
N GLY A 389 16.33 13.12 42.85
CA GLY A 389 16.13 11.73 42.43
C GLY A 389 15.17 11.52 41.24
N GLU A 390 14.59 12.59 40.69
CA GLU A 390 13.70 12.52 39.52
C GLU A 390 13.92 13.66 38.53
N TRP A 391 13.55 13.44 37.27
CA TRP A 391 13.55 14.49 36.24
C TRP A 391 12.27 15.31 36.33
N THR A 392 12.42 16.64 36.40
CA THR A 392 11.32 17.60 36.36
C THR A 392 11.41 18.43 35.08
N ASP A 393 10.29 18.52 34.36
CA ASP A 393 10.17 19.32 33.14
C ASP A 393 9.65 20.71 33.44
N TYR A 394 10.37 21.71 32.92
CA TYR A 394 10.04 23.11 33.06
C TYR A 394 9.65 23.72 31.73
N SER A 395 8.60 24.52 31.76
CA SER A 395 8.10 25.30 30.62
C SER A 395 7.76 26.70 31.12
N LEU A 396 8.74 27.60 31.04
CA LEU A 396 8.65 28.94 31.58
C LEU A 396 8.28 29.93 30.49
N SER A 397 7.39 30.89 30.78
CA SER A 397 7.12 32.00 29.86
C SER A 397 8.42 32.77 29.59
N THR A 398 8.68 33.12 28.34
CA THR A 398 9.81 34.01 27.98
C THR A 398 9.58 35.45 28.43
N ALA A 399 8.43 35.75 29.07
CA ALA A 399 8.02 37.08 29.53
C ALA A 399 8.09 38.15 28.42
N ASP A 400 7.82 37.73 27.18
CA ASP A 400 7.88 38.57 25.96
C ASP A 400 9.22 39.30 25.77
N ASN A 401 10.33 38.72 26.25
CA ASN A 401 11.66 39.23 25.92
C ASN A 401 11.86 39.18 24.41
N ALA A 402 12.28 40.29 23.81
CA ALA A 402 12.55 40.35 22.38
C ALA A 402 13.86 39.64 22.02
N THR A 403 14.84 39.64 22.93
CA THR A 403 16.16 39.06 22.68
C THR A 403 16.77 38.39 23.91
N ALA A 404 17.64 37.40 23.70
CA ALA A 404 18.42 36.76 24.75
C ALA A 404 19.91 36.65 24.38
N THR A 405 20.78 36.89 25.36
CA THR A 405 22.24 36.67 25.24
C THR A 405 22.69 35.34 25.86
N ASN A 406 21.91 34.84 26.81
CA ASN A 406 22.09 33.56 27.48
C ASN A 406 20.78 33.11 28.13
N VAL A 407 20.78 31.87 28.62
CA VAL A 407 19.84 31.35 29.61
C VAL A 407 20.63 31.06 30.87
N LEU A 408 20.35 31.76 31.97
CA LEU A 408 21.10 31.61 33.21
C LEU A 408 20.34 30.75 34.21
N PHE A 409 21.03 29.80 34.83
CA PHE A 409 20.57 29.03 35.98
C PHE A 409 21.42 29.41 37.18
N GLN A 410 20.80 30.06 38.16
CA GLN A 410 21.52 30.70 39.25
C GLN A 410 20.90 30.31 40.59
N THR A 411 21.75 30.01 41.58
CA THR A 411 21.28 29.70 42.93
C THR A 411 20.56 30.90 43.54
N ASN A 412 19.44 30.65 44.24
CA ASN A 412 18.69 31.67 44.96
C ASN A 412 19.33 32.01 46.33
N THR A 413 20.02 31.03 46.93
CA THR A 413 20.74 31.11 48.21
C THR A 413 21.99 30.23 48.14
N ASP A 414 22.86 30.28 49.15
CA ASP A 414 24.04 29.41 49.22
C ASP A 414 23.64 27.94 49.48
N TRP A 415 23.81 27.08 48.49
CA TRP A 415 23.63 25.63 48.59
C TRP A 415 24.53 24.89 47.60
N GLU A 416 24.94 23.67 47.94
CA GLU A 416 25.74 22.81 47.05
C GLU A 416 24.95 21.60 46.58
N GLY A 417 25.32 21.07 45.42
CA GLY A 417 24.74 19.86 44.87
C GLY A 417 25.00 19.72 43.37
N SER A 418 24.86 18.50 42.88
CA SER A 418 24.90 18.22 41.44
C SER A 418 23.49 18.34 40.86
N VAL A 419 23.38 18.99 39.71
CA VAL A 419 22.13 19.15 38.95
C VAL A 419 22.41 18.82 37.50
N TRP A 420 21.53 18.03 36.88
CA TRP A 420 21.61 17.71 35.46
C TRP A 420 20.56 18.51 34.69
N PHE A 421 20.96 19.00 33.51
CA PHE A 421 20.09 19.70 32.58
C PHE A 421 20.08 18.97 31.25
N ASP A 422 18.89 18.80 30.68
CA ASP A 422 18.72 18.15 29.39
C ASP A 422 17.53 18.76 28.64
N TYR A 423 17.48 18.55 27.33
CA TYR A 423 16.42 19.00 26.43
C TYR A 423 16.02 20.47 26.57
N MET A 424 17.00 21.35 26.43
CA MET A 424 16.82 22.79 26.61
C MET A 424 16.57 23.47 25.27
N GLY A 425 15.56 24.35 25.19
CA GLY A 425 15.30 25.16 23.99
C GLY A 425 14.10 26.09 24.10
N PHE A 426 13.84 26.83 23.04
CA PHE A 426 12.68 27.70 22.93
C PHE A 426 11.55 27.09 22.11
N LYS A 427 10.32 27.51 22.43
CA LYS A 427 9.10 27.09 21.74
C LYS A 427 8.16 28.28 21.50
N ASN A 428 7.50 28.29 20.35
CA ASN A 428 6.56 29.31 19.90
C ASN A 428 5.24 29.28 20.72
N GLU A 429 4.83 28.12 21.24
CA GLU A 429 3.56 27.94 21.99
C GLU A 429 3.65 26.98 23.19
#